data_AF-A0A5J5G3P5-F1
#
_entry.id   AF-A0A5J5G3P5-F1
#
_cell.length_a   1.000
_cell.length_b   1.000
_cell.length_c   1.000
_cell.angle_alpha   90.00
_cell.angle_beta   90.00
_cell.angle_gamma   90.00
#
_symmetry.space_group_name_H-M   'P 1'
#
loop_
_entity.id
_entity.type
_entity.pdbx_description
1 polymer ?
#
loop_
_entity_poly.entity_id
_entity_poly.type
_entity_poly.pdbx_seq_one_letter_code
_entity_poly.pdbx_strand_id
1 'polypeptide(L)'
;MSKQKKPTGVHSSILVDVNGVHREFVDFPDSKSEIELFIAQAFCEGKPNLNPQIKRYGKCNLKHQPENSIDFQIETEKKGTKWLELAEFAPLNEFGGKYENTPNEWKVEDLTSLFLELIYKKNSKQYGDGVILLIYNTHDSLFIPPPIIRHARNILISMKPSFDAIYFTSVHSSVDAAAWQVWPNDIHDEGPIASKGFIHIGITDIDKNK
;
A
#
# COMPACT_ATOMS: atom_id res chain seq x y z
N MET A 1 17.51 -21.03 -16.69
CA MET A 1 17.78 -19.84 -15.87
C MET A 1 16.78 -19.86 -14.72
N SER A 2 17.24 -20.03 -13.48
CA SER A 2 16.33 -20.02 -12.32
C SER A 2 15.73 -18.63 -12.17
N LYS A 3 14.41 -18.50 -12.24
CA LYS A 3 13.71 -17.27 -11.86
C LYS A 3 14.09 -16.97 -10.41
N GLN A 4 14.90 -15.93 -10.19
CA GLN A 4 15.30 -15.52 -8.85
C GLN A 4 14.06 -14.96 -8.15
N LYS A 5 13.59 -15.66 -7.10
CA LYS A 5 12.42 -15.28 -6.31
C LYS A 5 12.63 -13.89 -5.72
N LYS A 6 11.66 -13.00 -5.87
CA LYS A 6 11.70 -11.70 -5.20
C LYS A 6 11.55 -11.95 -3.70
N PRO A 7 12.42 -11.38 -2.85
CA PRO A 7 12.21 -11.47 -1.41
C PRO A 7 10.92 -10.73 -1.06
N THR A 8 9.99 -11.44 -0.44
CA THR A 8 8.79 -10.91 0.22
C THR A 8 8.91 -11.12 1.71
N GLY A 9 8.18 -10.30 2.47
CA GLY A 9 8.11 -10.42 3.91
C GLY A 9 7.09 -11.46 4.39
N VAL A 10 6.96 -11.56 5.72
CA VAL A 10 5.80 -12.21 6.35
C VAL A 10 4.69 -11.18 6.46
N HIS A 11 3.56 -11.46 5.82
CA HIS A 11 2.36 -10.63 5.91
C HIS A 11 1.17 -11.47 6.34
N SER A 12 0.40 -10.98 7.31
CA SER A 12 -0.68 -11.73 7.89
C SER A 12 -1.81 -10.85 8.43
N SER A 13 -2.99 -11.44 8.55
CA SER A 13 -4.16 -10.81 9.15
C SER A 13 -4.74 -11.71 10.26
N ILE A 14 -5.52 -11.10 11.15
CA ILE A 14 -6.31 -11.83 12.15
C ILE A 14 -7.70 -12.06 11.55
N LEU A 15 -8.07 -13.31 11.36
CA LEU A 15 -9.41 -13.72 10.95
C LEU A 15 -10.16 -14.24 12.19
N VAL A 16 -11.37 -13.71 12.38
CA VAL A 16 -12.30 -14.13 13.43
C VAL A 16 -13.51 -14.74 12.76
N ASP A 17 -13.71 -16.04 12.93
CA ASP A 17 -14.83 -16.78 12.36
C ASP A 17 -15.56 -17.61 13.42
N VAL A 18 -16.48 -18.47 12.97
CA VAL A 18 -17.24 -19.39 13.84
C VAL A 18 -16.36 -20.41 14.56
N ASN A 19 -15.12 -20.63 14.10
CA ASN A 19 -14.16 -21.58 14.66
C ASN A 19 -13.15 -20.92 15.60
N GLY A 20 -13.14 -19.59 15.69
CA GLY A 20 -12.33 -18.82 16.65
C GLY A 20 -11.44 -17.77 15.98
N VAL A 21 -10.36 -17.41 16.67
CA VAL A 21 -9.38 -16.43 16.21
C VAL A 21 -8.19 -17.16 15.60
N HIS A 22 -7.89 -16.90 14.33
CA HIS A 22 -6.77 -17.50 13.63
C HIS A 22 -5.99 -16.48 12.81
N ARG A 23 -4.74 -16.81 12.50
CA ARG A 23 -3.85 -15.97 11.70
C ARG A 23 -3.83 -16.51 10.28
N GLU A 24 -4.17 -15.65 9.32
CA GLU A 24 -4.11 -15.97 7.89
C GLU A 24 -2.86 -15.32 7.30
N PHE A 25 -2.04 -16.09 6.60
CA PHE A 25 -0.83 -15.59 5.96
C PHE A 25 -1.08 -15.37 4.47
N VAL A 26 -0.56 -14.28 3.93
CA VAL A 26 -0.63 -14.00 2.50
C VAL A 26 0.49 -14.75 1.79
N ASP A 27 0.11 -15.63 0.86
CA ASP A 27 1.07 -16.29 -0.03
C ASP A 27 1.31 -15.41 -1.26
N PHE A 28 2.34 -14.56 -1.18
CA PHE A 28 2.71 -13.69 -2.29
C PHE A 28 3.34 -14.49 -3.43
N PRO A 29 3.04 -14.15 -4.71
CA PRO A 29 3.71 -14.74 -5.85
C PRO A 29 5.23 -14.57 -5.84
N ASP A 30 5.94 -15.42 -6.60
CA ASP A 30 7.40 -15.48 -6.54
C ASP A 30 8.12 -14.35 -7.30
N SER A 31 7.48 -13.73 -8.29
CA SER A 31 8.10 -12.68 -9.10
C SER A 31 7.51 -11.30 -8.85
N LYS A 32 8.33 -10.27 -9.07
CA LYS A 32 7.91 -8.87 -8.95
C LYS A 32 6.64 -8.57 -9.74
N SER A 33 6.62 -8.97 -11.01
CA SER A 33 5.50 -8.70 -11.92
C SER A 33 4.23 -9.43 -11.48
N GLU A 34 4.34 -10.66 -10.97
CA GLU A 34 3.17 -11.39 -10.45
C GLU A 34 2.66 -10.77 -9.14
N ILE A 35 3.55 -10.30 -8.26
CA ILE A 35 3.15 -9.54 -7.06
C ILE A 35 2.44 -8.24 -7.45
N GLU A 36 3.00 -7.47 -8.37
CA GLU A 36 2.41 -6.19 -8.80
C GLU A 36 1.04 -6.40 -9.47
N LEU A 37 0.89 -7.45 -10.27
CA LEU A 37 -0.41 -7.85 -10.84
C LEU A 37 -1.41 -8.23 -9.74
N PHE A 38 -0.99 -9.04 -8.77
CA PHE A 38 -1.82 -9.44 -7.62
C PHE A 38 -2.31 -8.24 -6.82
N ILE A 39 -1.41 -7.28 -6.51
CA ILE A 39 -1.75 -6.04 -5.82
C ILE A 39 -2.73 -5.18 -6.64
N ALA A 40 -2.47 -5.02 -7.94
CA ALA A 40 -3.30 -4.21 -8.82
C ALA A 40 -4.72 -4.80 -8.96
N GLN A 41 -4.84 -6.13 -9.05
CA GLN A 41 -6.13 -6.83 -9.05
C GLN A 41 -6.88 -6.60 -7.75
N ALA A 42 -6.23 -6.84 -6.60
CA ALA A 42 -6.83 -6.63 -5.29
C ALA A 42 -7.33 -5.19 -5.09
N PHE A 43 -6.58 -4.20 -5.59
CA PHE A 43 -6.99 -2.79 -5.58
C PHE A 43 -8.24 -2.52 -6.43
N CYS A 44 -8.37 -3.17 -7.60
CA CYS A 44 -9.49 -2.98 -8.51
C CYS A 44 -10.76 -3.75 -8.11
N GLU A 45 -10.60 -4.92 -7.47
CA GLU A 45 -11.68 -5.87 -7.15
C GLU A 45 -12.27 -5.71 -5.75
N GLY A 46 -11.64 -4.90 -4.89
CA GLY A 46 -11.99 -4.85 -3.47
C GLY A 46 -13.43 -4.42 -3.15
N LYS A 47 -13.76 -4.34 -1.85
CA LYS A 47 -15.14 -4.12 -1.41
C LYS A 47 -15.50 -2.62 -1.49
N PRO A 48 -16.51 -2.20 -2.27
CA PRO A 48 -16.84 -0.78 -2.48
C PRO A 48 -17.04 0.05 -1.21
N ASN A 49 -17.53 -0.58 -0.14
CA ASN A 49 -17.82 0.09 1.14
C ASN A 49 -16.59 0.29 2.02
N LEU A 50 -15.49 -0.41 1.75
CA LEU A 50 -14.25 -0.35 2.52
C LEU A 50 -13.12 0.35 1.77
N ASN A 51 -13.27 0.49 0.45
CA ASN A 51 -12.20 0.87 -0.46
C ASN A 51 -12.53 2.20 -1.18
N PRO A 52 -11.93 3.33 -0.74
CA PRO A 52 -12.27 4.68 -1.21
C PRO A 52 -12.01 4.88 -2.72
N GLN A 53 -11.07 4.14 -3.30
CA GLN A 53 -10.82 4.15 -4.73
C GLN A 53 -12.06 3.71 -5.53
N ILE A 54 -12.84 2.76 -5.02
CA ILE A 54 -14.02 2.24 -5.74
C ILE A 54 -15.16 3.26 -5.68
N LYS A 55 -15.30 3.98 -4.56
CA LYS A 55 -16.23 5.12 -4.49
C LYS A 55 -15.89 6.15 -5.57
N ARG A 56 -14.60 6.46 -5.76
CA ARG A 56 -14.11 7.48 -6.69
C ARG A 56 -14.15 7.06 -8.17
N TYR A 57 -13.67 5.86 -8.47
CA TYR A 57 -13.44 5.38 -9.85
C TYR A 57 -14.49 4.35 -10.32
N GLY A 58 -15.21 3.71 -9.40
CA GLY A 58 -16.04 2.54 -9.67
C GLY A 58 -15.22 1.26 -9.75
N LYS A 59 -15.80 0.18 -10.27
CA LYS A 59 -15.01 -1.01 -10.63
C LYS A 59 -14.02 -0.62 -11.72
N CYS A 60 -12.87 -1.30 -11.72
CA CYS A 60 -11.79 -1.02 -12.65
C CYS A 60 -11.42 -2.30 -13.40
N ASN A 61 -11.26 -2.21 -14.72
CA ASN A 61 -10.71 -3.31 -15.52
C ASN A 61 -9.22 -3.07 -15.75
N LEU A 62 -8.39 -4.00 -15.27
CA LEU A 62 -6.94 -3.91 -15.34
C LEU A 62 -6.41 -4.44 -16.68
N LYS A 63 -5.52 -3.67 -17.32
CA LYS A 63 -4.74 -4.10 -18.50
C LYS A 63 -3.26 -3.91 -18.22
N HIS A 64 -2.51 -5.00 -18.20
CA HIS A 64 -1.05 -4.98 -18.01
C HIS A 64 -0.35 -4.41 -19.25
N GLN A 65 0.65 -3.54 -19.04
CA GLN A 65 1.33 -2.80 -20.10
C GLN A 65 2.86 -2.98 -20.01
N PRO A 66 3.39 -4.17 -20.35
CA PRO A 66 4.80 -4.50 -20.12
C PRO A 66 5.80 -3.65 -20.93
N GLU A 67 5.34 -3.00 -22.00
CA GLU A 67 6.19 -2.16 -22.88
C GLU A 67 6.17 -0.67 -22.50
N ASN A 68 5.34 -0.26 -21.53
CA ASN A 68 5.21 1.14 -21.12
C ASN A 68 5.99 1.41 -19.82
N SER A 69 6.33 2.67 -19.59
CA SER A 69 7.00 3.12 -18.36
C SER A 69 6.12 3.06 -17.10
N ILE A 70 4.82 2.83 -17.29
CA ILE A 70 3.80 2.68 -16.24
C ILE A 70 3.25 1.26 -16.31
N ASP A 71 3.16 0.62 -15.15
CA ASP A 71 2.92 -0.82 -15.03
C ASP A 71 1.56 -1.28 -15.59
N PHE A 72 0.49 -0.49 -15.38
CA PHE A 72 -0.86 -0.85 -15.81
C PHE A 72 -1.68 0.33 -16.34
N GLN A 73 -2.62 -0.01 -17.21
CA GLN A 73 -3.75 0.83 -17.57
C GLN A 73 -5.00 0.29 -16.88
N ILE A 74 -5.85 1.18 -16.36
CA ILE A 74 -7.14 0.81 -15.79
C ILE A 74 -8.27 1.54 -16.51
N GLU A 75 -9.31 0.80 -16.89
CA GLU A 75 -10.57 1.39 -17.35
C GLU A 75 -11.49 1.54 -16.15
N THR A 76 -11.79 2.78 -15.78
CA THR A 76 -12.65 3.09 -14.64
C THR A 76 -14.08 3.37 -15.12
N GLU A 77 -15.08 2.88 -14.39
CA GLU A 77 -16.49 3.13 -14.72
C GLU A 77 -16.85 4.63 -14.73
N LYS A 78 -16.24 5.44 -13.83
CA LYS A 78 -16.66 6.84 -13.60
C LYS A 78 -15.74 7.91 -14.17
N LYS A 79 -14.47 7.60 -14.45
CA LYS A 79 -13.44 8.61 -14.81
C LYS A 79 -12.68 8.26 -16.09
N GLY A 80 -13.17 7.27 -16.84
CA GLY A 80 -12.55 6.80 -18.08
C GLY A 80 -11.22 6.08 -17.81
N THR A 81 -10.33 6.12 -18.79
CA THR A 81 -9.02 5.47 -18.70
C THR A 81 -8.09 6.23 -17.75
N LYS A 82 -7.46 5.50 -16.85
CA LYS A 82 -6.39 5.98 -15.97
C LYS A 82 -5.19 5.05 -16.09
N TRP A 83 -4.05 5.51 -15.58
CA TRP A 83 -2.83 4.72 -15.48
C TRP A 83 -2.54 4.42 -14.02
N LEU A 84 -1.95 3.26 -13.74
CA LEU A 84 -1.64 2.80 -12.39
C LEU A 84 -0.15 2.48 -12.31
N GLU A 85 0.58 3.31 -11.56
CA GLU A 85 1.99 3.11 -11.21
C GLU A 85 2.07 2.44 -9.84
N LEU A 86 2.86 1.38 -9.72
CA LEU A 86 3.03 0.68 -8.46
C LEU A 86 4.35 1.02 -7.77
N ALA A 87 4.32 1.00 -6.45
CA ALA A 87 5.50 1.20 -5.61
C ALA A 87 5.41 0.34 -4.36
N GLU A 88 6.39 -0.54 -4.17
CA GLU A 88 6.54 -1.23 -2.89
C GLU A 88 7.17 -0.29 -1.86
N PHE A 89 6.51 -0.12 -0.72
CA PHE A 89 7.12 0.48 0.46
C PHE A 89 7.95 -0.58 1.19
N ALA A 90 9.24 -0.65 0.82
CA ALA A 90 10.23 -1.51 1.44
C ALA A 90 11.58 -0.78 1.54
N PRO A 91 11.76 0.14 2.51
CA PRO A 91 13.00 0.88 2.73
C PRO A 91 14.09 0.00 3.36
N LEU A 92 14.34 -1.19 2.82
CA LEU A 92 15.24 -2.20 3.39
C LEU A 92 16.68 -1.73 3.50
N ASN A 93 17.10 -0.74 2.69
CA ASN A 93 18.43 -0.16 2.78
C ASN A 93 18.71 0.46 4.15
N GLU A 94 17.69 1.00 4.81
CA GLU A 94 17.78 1.55 6.17
C GLU A 94 17.98 0.45 7.23
N PHE A 95 17.73 -0.81 6.86
CA PHE A 95 17.75 -1.98 7.77
C PHE A 95 18.69 -3.09 7.29
N GLY A 96 19.78 -2.75 6.60
CA GLY A 96 20.78 -3.73 6.16
C GLY A 96 20.28 -4.70 5.08
N GLY A 97 19.26 -4.31 4.32
CA GLY A 97 18.79 -5.00 3.11
C GLY A 97 17.88 -6.21 3.35
N LYS A 98 17.40 -6.44 4.58
CA LYS A 98 16.62 -7.64 4.94
C LYS A 98 15.36 -7.30 5.72
N TYR A 99 14.28 -8.03 5.45
CA TYR A 99 13.01 -7.88 6.17
C TYR A 99 13.12 -8.18 7.67
N GLU A 100 13.91 -9.19 8.05
CA GLU A 100 14.13 -9.60 9.45
C GLU A 100 14.66 -8.48 10.35
N ASN A 101 15.32 -7.48 9.77
CA ASN A 101 15.88 -6.34 10.50
C ASN A 101 14.90 -5.15 10.58
N THR A 102 13.72 -5.26 9.96
CA THR A 102 12.73 -4.19 9.98
C THR A 102 12.14 -4.06 11.38
N PRO A 103 12.14 -2.87 11.99
CA PRO A 103 11.60 -2.70 13.33
C PRO A 103 10.08 -2.82 13.34
N ASN A 104 9.53 -3.33 14.45
CA ASN A 104 8.08 -3.36 14.69
C ASN A 104 7.58 -2.08 15.39
N GLU A 105 8.49 -1.18 15.75
CA GLU A 105 8.18 0.11 16.37
C GLU A 105 8.89 1.20 15.60
N TRP A 106 8.14 2.23 15.23
CA TRP A 106 8.62 3.32 14.40
C TRP A 106 8.38 4.65 15.07
N LYS A 107 9.36 5.55 15.01
CA LYS A 107 9.09 6.96 15.21
C LYS A 107 8.20 7.45 14.08
N VAL A 108 7.17 8.21 14.45
CA VAL A 108 6.19 8.78 13.50
C VAL A 108 6.88 9.56 12.40
N GLU A 109 7.90 10.34 12.76
CA GLU A 109 8.62 11.23 11.87
C GLU A 109 9.46 10.45 10.85
N ASP A 110 10.15 9.39 11.30
CA ASP A 110 11.02 8.56 10.44
C ASP A 110 10.18 7.81 9.41
N LEU A 111 9.09 7.17 9.85
CA LEU A 111 8.20 6.42 8.95
C LEU A 111 7.50 7.35 7.96
N THR A 112 7.04 8.52 8.42
CA THR A 112 6.44 9.53 7.53
C THR A 112 7.45 10.02 6.50
N SER A 113 8.69 10.27 6.90
CA SER A 113 9.75 10.77 6.01
C SER A 113 10.08 9.77 4.92
N LEU A 114 10.28 8.48 5.26
CA LEU A 114 10.54 7.42 4.29
C LEU A 114 9.36 7.22 3.33
N PHE A 115 8.13 7.30 3.84
CA PHE A 115 6.93 7.17 3.01
C PHE A 115 6.80 8.32 2.02
N LEU A 116 7.06 9.56 2.46
CA LEU A 116 7.08 10.74 1.59
C LEU A 116 8.23 10.71 0.59
N GLU A 117 9.40 10.22 0.97
CA GLU A 117 10.55 10.08 0.07
C GLU A 117 10.19 9.17 -1.12
N LEU A 118 9.52 8.04 -0.87
CA LEU A 118 9.02 7.16 -1.94
C LEU A 118 8.05 7.91 -2.88
N ILE A 119 7.11 8.67 -2.31
CA ILE A 119 6.16 9.46 -3.09
C ILE A 119 6.89 10.51 -3.93
N TYR A 120 7.84 11.25 -3.35
CA TYR A 120 8.61 12.27 -4.06
C TYR A 120 9.44 11.68 -5.19
N LYS A 121 10.10 10.55 -4.95
CA LYS A 121 10.87 9.82 -5.96
C LYS A 121 9.99 9.34 -7.12
N LYS A 122 8.76 8.92 -6.85
CA LYS A 122 7.81 8.54 -7.91
C LYS A 122 7.25 9.76 -8.63
N ASN A 123 6.93 10.82 -7.89
CA ASN A 123 6.41 12.08 -8.44
C ASN A 123 7.43 12.78 -9.36
N SER A 124 8.74 12.69 -9.06
CA SER A 124 9.80 13.32 -9.87
C SER A 124 9.90 12.77 -11.29
N LYS A 125 9.29 11.60 -11.58
CA LYS A 125 9.26 11.03 -12.92
C LYS A 125 8.26 11.71 -13.85
N GLN A 126 7.33 12.53 -13.33
CA GLN A 126 6.39 13.35 -14.11
C GLN A 126 5.65 12.56 -15.21
N TYR A 127 4.93 11.52 -14.81
CA TYR A 127 4.21 10.63 -15.73
C TYR A 127 3.08 11.27 -16.56
N GLY A 128 2.75 12.54 -16.31
CA GLY A 128 1.63 13.24 -16.93
C GLY A 128 0.30 13.03 -16.22
N ASP A 129 -0.79 13.42 -16.89
CA ASP A 129 -2.13 13.43 -16.30
C ASP A 129 -2.76 12.03 -16.19
N GLY A 130 -3.62 11.85 -15.19
CA GLY A 130 -4.44 10.65 -15.06
C GLY A 130 -3.71 9.43 -14.50
N VAL A 131 -2.53 9.62 -13.91
CA VAL A 131 -1.75 8.55 -13.27
C VAL A 131 -2.10 8.46 -11.78
N ILE A 132 -2.45 7.26 -11.33
CA ILE A 132 -2.66 6.92 -9.93
C ILE A 132 -1.40 6.24 -9.42
N LEU A 133 -0.88 6.69 -8.28
CA LEU A 133 0.19 6.00 -7.57
C LEU A 133 -0.41 5.04 -6.54
N LEU A 134 -0.12 3.75 -6.67
CA LEU A 134 -0.51 2.71 -5.73
C LEU A 134 0.71 2.21 -4.97
N ILE A 135 0.76 2.53 -3.69
CA ILE A 135 1.82 2.07 -2.78
C ILE A 135 1.33 0.83 -2.05
N TYR A 136 2.19 -0.17 -1.88
CA TYR A 136 1.84 -1.40 -1.18
C TYR A 136 2.97 -1.92 -0.31
N ASN A 137 2.68 -2.79 0.65
CA ASN A 137 3.67 -3.50 1.46
C ASN A 137 3.56 -5.03 1.26
N THR A 138 4.67 -5.73 1.50
CA THR A 138 4.72 -7.21 1.50
C THR A 138 5.18 -7.78 2.85
N HIS A 139 5.30 -6.94 3.88
CA HIS A 139 5.69 -7.31 5.25
C HIS A 139 4.83 -6.56 6.28
N ASP A 140 4.41 -7.23 7.35
CA ASP A 140 3.57 -6.64 8.41
C ASP A 140 4.19 -5.37 9.01
N SER A 141 5.46 -5.42 9.41
CA SER A 141 6.20 -4.30 10.00
C SER A 141 6.40 -3.08 9.09
N LEU A 142 6.01 -3.17 7.81
CA LEU A 142 6.06 -2.09 6.82
C LEU A 142 4.67 -1.54 6.49
N PHE A 143 3.63 -1.97 7.20
CA PHE A 143 2.30 -1.39 7.08
C PHE A 143 2.33 0.10 7.43
N ILE A 144 1.66 0.94 6.63
CA ILE A 144 1.56 2.38 6.92
C ILE A 144 0.24 2.65 7.65
N PRO A 145 0.28 2.98 8.94
CA PRO A 145 -0.94 3.11 9.72
C PRO A 145 -1.67 4.42 9.38
N PRO A 146 -3.01 4.47 9.52
CA PRO A 146 -3.81 5.65 9.15
C PRO A 146 -3.33 7.00 9.71
N PRO A 147 -2.83 7.10 10.95
CA PRO A 147 -2.26 8.35 11.47
C PRO A 147 -1.08 8.89 10.63
N ILE A 148 -0.21 8.00 10.12
CA ILE A 148 0.91 8.35 9.23
C ILE A 148 0.40 8.79 7.87
N ILE A 149 -0.59 8.09 7.31
CA ILE A 149 -1.24 8.48 6.04
C ILE A 149 -1.80 9.90 6.14
N ARG A 150 -2.48 10.23 7.23
CA ARG A 150 -3.02 11.59 7.47
C ARG A 150 -1.92 12.63 7.60
N HIS A 151 -0.84 12.30 8.31
CA HIS A 151 0.29 13.21 8.44
C HIS A 151 0.97 13.49 7.09
N ALA A 152 1.25 12.44 6.31
CA ALA A 152 1.78 12.56 4.95
C ALA A 152 0.84 13.36 4.04
N ARG A 153 -0.47 13.11 4.10
CA ARG A 153 -1.49 13.85 3.34
C ARG A 153 -1.41 15.35 3.59
N ASN A 154 -1.28 15.78 4.85
CA ASN A 154 -1.18 17.20 5.19
C ASN A 154 0.03 17.88 4.53
N ILE A 155 1.15 17.16 4.43
CA ILE A 155 2.35 17.65 3.74
C ILE A 155 2.11 17.72 2.22
N LEU A 156 1.45 16.71 1.65
CA LEU A 156 1.14 16.63 0.22
C LEU A 156 0.16 17.72 -0.27
N ILE A 157 -0.70 18.27 0.61
CA ILE A 157 -1.58 19.41 0.26
C ILE A 157 -0.76 20.61 -0.21
N SER A 158 0.38 20.88 0.44
CA SER A 158 1.26 21.98 0.08
C SER A 158 2.09 21.67 -1.17
N MET A 159 2.53 20.42 -1.30
CA MET A 159 3.35 19.95 -2.43
C MET A 159 2.57 19.88 -3.75
N LYS A 160 1.30 19.46 -3.71
CA LYS A 160 0.44 19.19 -4.88
C LYS A 160 1.10 18.22 -5.88
N PRO A 161 1.17 16.91 -5.58
CA PRO A 161 1.75 15.92 -6.48
C PRO A 161 1.03 15.91 -7.85
N SER A 162 1.74 15.50 -8.90
CA SER A 162 1.22 15.43 -10.28
C SER A 162 0.32 14.23 -10.53
N PHE A 163 0.19 13.32 -9.56
CA PHE A 163 -0.72 12.18 -9.64
C PHE A 163 -2.19 12.62 -9.58
N ASP A 164 -3.10 11.84 -10.18
CA ASP A 164 -4.55 12.01 -10.06
C ASP A 164 -5.06 11.60 -8.67
N ALA A 165 -4.39 10.60 -8.07
CA ALA A 165 -4.57 10.17 -6.70
C ALA A 165 -3.36 9.32 -6.25
N ILE A 166 -3.20 9.22 -4.92
CA ILE A 166 -2.23 8.33 -4.27
C ILE A 166 -3.00 7.46 -3.29
N TYR A 167 -2.80 6.15 -3.38
CA TYR A 167 -3.37 5.17 -2.46
C TYR A 167 -2.27 4.34 -1.81
N PHE A 168 -2.52 3.90 -0.59
CA PHE A 168 -1.77 2.83 0.06
C PHE A 168 -2.70 1.60 0.14
N THR A 169 -2.22 0.42 -0.22
CA THR A 169 -2.98 -0.82 -0.11
C THR A 169 -2.18 -1.87 0.65
N SER A 170 -2.88 -2.62 1.50
CA SER A 170 -2.34 -3.77 2.23
C SER A 170 -3.28 -4.94 2.00
N VAL A 171 -2.70 -6.07 1.64
CA VAL A 171 -3.46 -7.28 1.31
C VAL A 171 -3.57 -8.13 2.56
N HIS A 172 -4.78 -8.47 2.99
CA HIS A 172 -5.00 -9.23 4.21
C HIS A 172 -5.19 -10.74 3.95
N SER A 173 -5.54 -11.12 2.72
CA SER A 173 -5.62 -12.51 2.25
C SER A 173 -5.50 -12.57 0.72
N SER A 174 -5.58 -13.75 0.12
CA SER A 174 -5.59 -13.91 -1.35
C SER A 174 -6.74 -13.19 -2.06
N VAL A 175 -7.79 -12.79 -1.33
CA VAL A 175 -9.03 -12.20 -1.87
C VAL A 175 -9.47 -10.92 -1.16
N ASP A 176 -8.78 -10.50 -0.09
CA ASP A 176 -9.14 -9.30 0.67
C ASP A 176 -7.96 -8.33 0.76
N ALA A 177 -8.24 -7.08 0.45
CA ALA A 177 -7.29 -5.99 0.54
C ALA A 177 -8.01 -4.71 0.95
N ALA A 178 -7.37 -3.99 1.86
CA ALA A 178 -7.82 -2.66 2.25
C ALA A 178 -6.95 -1.63 1.54
N ALA A 179 -7.61 -0.58 1.05
CA ALA A 179 -6.97 0.57 0.45
C ALA A 179 -7.31 1.83 1.25
N TRP A 180 -6.31 2.67 1.44
CA TRP A 180 -6.42 3.97 2.08
C TRP A 180 -6.05 5.05 1.08
N GLN A 181 -6.90 6.06 0.97
CA GLN A 181 -6.59 7.22 0.16
C GLN A 181 -5.55 8.08 0.86
N VAL A 182 -4.37 8.23 0.27
CA VAL A 182 -3.32 9.11 0.79
C VAL A 182 -3.57 10.54 0.30
N TRP A 183 -3.88 10.70 -0.99
CA TRP A 183 -4.16 11.99 -1.62
C TRP A 183 -5.12 11.81 -2.82
N PRO A 184 -6.00 12.76 -3.17
CA PRO A 184 -6.29 14.03 -2.48
C PRO A 184 -7.03 13.82 -1.16
N ASN A 185 -7.22 14.90 -0.39
CA ASN A 185 -7.93 14.83 0.89
C ASN A 185 -9.39 14.36 0.71
N ASP A 186 -9.81 13.34 1.47
CA ASP A 186 -11.23 13.04 1.69
C ASP A 186 -11.65 13.70 3.00
N ILE A 187 -12.55 14.67 2.90
CA ILE A 187 -13.09 15.42 4.04
C ILE A 187 -13.88 14.53 5.03
N HIS A 188 -14.20 13.29 4.64
CA HIS A 188 -14.92 12.35 5.49
C HIS A 188 -14.00 11.39 6.28
N ASP A 189 -12.67 11.51 6.14
CA ASP A 189 -11.68 10.67 6.83
C ASP A 189 -10.96 11.44 7.95
N GLU A 190 -11.71 11.81 9.01
CA GLU A 190 -11.26 12.62 10.15
C GLU A 190 -10.73 11.81 11.35
N GLY A 191 -10.33 10.55 11.16
CA GLY A 191 -9.82 9.71 12.26
C GLY A 191 -8.54 10.28 12.93
N PRO A 192 -8.01 9.60 13.97
CA PRO A 192 -6.93 10.15 14.80
C PRO A 192 -5.68 10.51 13.98
N ILE A 193 -5.08 11.65 14.32
CA ILE A 193 -3.84 12.17 13.73
C ILE A 193 -2.71 11.95 14.74
N ALA A 194 -1.66 11.24 14.34
CA ALA A 194 -0.42 11.15 15.10
C ALA A 194 0.60 12.06 14.43
N SER A 195 1.14 13.01 15.19
CA SER A 195 2.15 13.95 14.70
C SER A 195 3.50 13.79 15.38
N LYS A 196 3.55 13.04 16.49
CA LYS A 196 4.75 12.77 17.30
C LYS A 196 4.64 11.43 18.01
N GLY A 197 5.78 10.86 18.37
CA GLY A 197 5.88 9.68 19.23
C GLY A 197 6.20 8.40 18.45
N PHE A 198 5.82 7.26 19.02
CA PHE A 198 6.06 5.94 18.43
C PHE A 198 4.75 5.29 18.02
N ILE A 199 4.79 4.53 16.92
CA ILE A 199 3.71 3.64 16.50
C ILE A 199 4.24 2.23 16.43
N HIS A 200 3.52 1.32 17.07
CA HIS A 200 3.75 -0.11 16.94
C HIS A 200 3.00 -0.66 15.73
N ILE A 201 3.69 -1.45 14.92
CA ILE A 201 3.21 -1.98 13.64
C ILE A 201 3.36 -3.49 13.66
N GLY A 202 2.28 -4.17 13.27
CA GLY A 202 2.21 -5.63 13.21
C GLY A 202 1.46 -6.24 14.39
N ILE A 203 1.25 -7.56 14.30
CA ILE A 203 0.68 -8.38 15.36
C ILE A 203 1.85 -8.79 16.25
N THR A 204 1.94 -8.21 17.45
CA THR A 204 2.86 -8.72 18.48
C THR A 204 2.38 -10.11 18.88
N ASP A 205 3.28 -11.10 18.93
CA ASP A 205 2.98 -12.39 19.53
C ASP A 205 2.44 -12.12 20.94
N ILE A 206 1.14 -12.33 21.15
CA ILE A 206 0.54 -12.32 22.47
C ILE A 206 1.18 -13.47 23.21
N ASP A 207 1.99 -13.14 24.23
CA ASP A 207 2.71 -14.04 25.14
C ASP A 207 2.55 -15.53 24.84
N LYS A 208 3.58 -16.16 24.27
CA LYS A 208 3.77 -17.63 24.29
C LYS A 208 4.06 -18.17 25.70
N ASN A 209 3.65 -17.44 26.74
CA ASN A 209 3.81 -17.78 28.15
C ASN A 209 2.43 -17.85 28.82
N LYS A 210 1.62 -18.84 28.40
CA LYS A 210 0.57 -19.44 29.24
C LYS A 210 0.50 -20.93 28.97
#